data_AF-A0A3C0PE83-F1
#
_entry.id   AF-A0A3C0PE83-F1
#
_cell.length_a   1.000
_cell.length_b   1.000
_cell.length_c   1.000
_cell.angle_alpha   90.00
_cell.angle_beta   90.00
_cell.angle_gamma   90.00
#
_symmetry.space_group_name_H-M   'P 1'
#
loop_
_entity.id
_entity.type
_entity.pdbx_description
1 polymer ?
#
loop_
_entity_poly.entity_id
_entity_poly.type
_entity_poly.pdbx_seq_one_letter_code
_entity_poly.pdbx_strand_id
1 'polypeptide(L)'
;PTVEDFRDSIEDICKEKGIDRICILFDEAAHIFRPEQQRQFFTLFRDLRSPYISCNAAVYPGVTFYGTTFQANHDGAIISLSRNPLDSDYLTQMRDIVLKQADSVLIENIERHSDNFNALAYSVSGNPRLLLKIVVLAYSMKANDVKKVLKEFYRTDIWAEHSILADKYVGHRAIIDWGRQFMESRVIVDTNEKNSQRLEDNKNESTCYFVIHRDSPKVVFEAIRMLSYTGIVTQLDSGVVITRGKTGTRYAINLGCIACQSAEPIVELNRISRQLSIKRFSEYGENHSVYQGLLSSVGEFTEGDLSEALNREMTKSISVLDLSNYQKKGLIEIGIDTIADALHATEADFQRIKYVGPTRSRQIMNVVFSSILEYLSG
;
A
#
# COMPACT_ATOMS: atom_id res chain seq x y z
N PRO A 1 -24.70 20.03 2.32
CA PRO A 1 -24.10 20.33 3.64
C PRO A 1 -22.63 20.73 3.49
N THR A 2 -22.27 21.87 4.07
CA THR A 2 -20.90 22.36 4.13
C THR A 2 -20.13 21.69 5.28
N VAL A 3 -18.80 21.88 5.32
CA VAL A 3 -17.98 21.42 6.46
C VAL A 3 -18.35 22.15 7.75
N GLU A 4 -18.78 23.41 7.64
CA GLU A 4 -19.28 24.21 8.76
C GLU A 4 -20.57 23.60 9.32
N ASP A 5 -21.56 23.31 8.46
CA ASP A 5 -22.82 22.69 8.87
C ASP A 5 -22.58 21.36 9.64
N PHE A 6 -21.61 20.57 9.18
CA PHE A 6 -21.24 19.31 9.83
C PHE A 6 -20.62 19.53 11.21
N ARG A 7 -19.69 20.49 11.32
CA ARG A 7 -19.02 20.82 12.58
C ARG A 7 -20.00 21.35 13.62
N ASP A 8 -20.89 22.25 13.21
CA ASP A 8 -21.91 22.83 14.08
C ASP A 8 -22.86 21.74 14.59
N SER A 9 -23.28 20.84 13.70
CA SER A 9 -24.12 19.69 14.07
C SER A 9 -23.44 18.79 15.11
N ILE A 10 -22.14 18.51 14.95
CA ILE A 10 -21.38 17.71 15.93
C ILE A 10 -21.21 18.45 17.25
N GLU A 11 -20.96 19.75 17.21
CA GLU A 11 -20.84 20.59 18.40
C GLU A 11 -22.15 20.61 19.21
N ASP A 12 -23.28 20.75 18.55
CA ASP A 12 -24.61 20.70 19.20
C ASP A 12 -24.85 19.34 19.85
N ILE A 13 -24.54 18.23 19.16
CA ILE A 13 -24.63 16.87 19.73
C ILE A 13 -23.73 16.74 20.96
N CYS A 14 -22.48 17.23 20.89
CA CYS A 14 -21.54 17.17 21.98
C CYS A 14 -22.03 17.95 23.20
N LYS A 15 -22.56 19.16 22.99
CA LYS A 15 -23.13 20.00 24.05
C LYS A 15 -24.38 19.38 24.67
N GLU A 16 -25.30 18.86 23.86
CA GLU A 16 -26.55 18.27 24.34
C GLU A 16 -26.30 16.98 25.14
N LYS A 17 -25.33 16.17 24.72
CA LYS A 17 -25.02 14.86 25.33
C LYS A 17 -23.90 14.90 26.37
N GLY A 18 -23.27 16.05 26.60
CA GLY A 18 -22.12 16.17 27.51
C GLY A 18 -20.90 15.37 27.05
N ILE A 19 -20.67 15.28 25.73
CA ILE A 19 -19.51 14.63 25.14
C ILE A 19 -18.41 15.68 24.99
N ASP A 20 -17.25 15.46 25.62
CA ASP A 20 -16.13 16.41 25.55
C ASP A 20 -15.55 16.55 24.14
N ARG A 21 -15.40 15.41 23.44
CA ARG A 21 -14.79 15.35 22.11
C ARG A 21 -15.12 14.04 21.38
N ILE A 22 -15.30 14.14 20.07
CA ILE A 22 -15.37 13.00 19.15
C ILE A 22 -14.00 12.82 18.48
N CYS A 23 -13.50 11.59 18.50
CA CYS A 23 -12.28 11.22 17.81
C CYS A 23 -12.61 10.45 16.52
N ILE A 24 -12.27 11.03 15.37
CA ILE A 24 -12.45 10.41 14.06
C ILE A 24 -11.13 9.76 13.64
N LEU A 25 -11.16 8.45 13.45
CA LEU A 25 -10.02 7.66 13.00
C LEU A 25 -10.24 7.25 11.54
N PHE A 26 -9.36 7.71 10.66
CA PHE A 26 -9.36 7.36 9.25
C PHE A 26 -8.29 6.28 9.03
N ASP A 27 -8.73 5.05 8.78
CA ASP A 27 -7.85 3.96 8.35
C ASP A 27 -7.64 4.01 6.83
N GLU A 28 -6.48 3.57 6.36
CA GLU A 28 -6.10 3.63 4.93
C GLU A 28 -6.35 5.01 4.29
N ALA A 29 -6.18 6.07 5.09
CA ALA A 29 -6.70 7.39 4.79
C ALA A 29 -6.12 7.89 3.47
N ALA A 30 -7.01 8.00 2.48
CA ALA A 30 -6.72 8.46 1.14
C ALA A 30 -5.73 7.57 0.34
N HIS A 31 -5.33 6.37 0.79
CA HIS A 31 -4.40 5.56 0.00
C HIS A 31 -5.06 4.95 -1.26
N ILE A 32 -6.36 4.64 -1.18
CA ILE A 32 -7.20 4.26 -2.34
C ILE A 32 -7.43 5.47 -3.26
N PHE A 33 -7.31 6.69 -2.74
CA PHE A 33 -7.57 7.89 -3.51
C PHE A 33 -6.41 8.23 -4.44
N ARG A 34 -6.75 8.76 -5.62
CA ARG A 34 -5.76 9.34 -6.53
C ARG A 34 -5.09 10.54 -5.87
N PRO A 35 -3.85 10.90 -6.26
CA PRO A 35 -3.14 12.03 -5.66
C PRO A 35 -3.98 13.29 -5.51
N GLU A 36 -4.81 13.64 -6.49
CA GLU A 36 -5.70 14.81 -6.43
C GLU A 36 -6.79 14.71 -5.37
N GLN A 37 -7.43 13.55 -5.25
CA GLN A 37 -8.40 13.24 -4.21
C GLN A 37 -7.75 13.18 -2.82
N GLN A 38 -6.51 12.72 -2.72
CA GLN A 38 -5.74 12.80 -1.46
C GLN A 38 -5.58 14.24 -1.00
N ARG A 39 -5.24 15.17 -1.91
CA ARG A 39 -5.12 16.61 -1.61
C ARG A 39 -6.45 17.20 -1.11
N GLN A 40 -7.56 16.82 -1.75
CA GLN A 40 -8.90 17.25 -1.33
C GLN A 40 -9.25 16.66 0.04
N PHE A 41 -8.98 15.38 0.27
CA PHE A 41 -9.19 14.72 1.56
C PHE A 41 -8.41 15.41 2.68
N PHE A 42 -7.13 15.74 2.49
CA PHE A 42 -6.35 16.41 3.53
C PHE A 42 -6.76 17.86 3.75
N THR A 43 -7.33 18.51 2.74
CA THR A 43 -8.00 19.82 2.92
C THR A 43 -9.22 19.67 3.84
N LEU A 44 -10.09 18.70 3.56
CA LEU A 44 -11.23 18.39 4.43
C LEU A 44 -10.79 17.98 5.84
N PHE A 45 -9.78 17.11 5.96
CA PHE A 45 -9.23 16.63 7.24
C PHE A 45 -8.79 17.80 8.14
N ARG A 46 -8.14 18.81 7.54
CA ARG A 46 -7.76 20.04 8.24
C ARG A 46 -8.98 20.83 8.69
N ASP A 47 -9.94 21.03 7.79
CA ASP A 47 -11.08 21.91 7.99
C ASP A 47 -12.10 21.32 9.00
N LEU A 48 -12.15 20.00 9.13
CA LEU A 48 -12.97 19.26 10.12
C LEU A 48 -12.53 19.50 11.57
N ARG A 49 -11.29 19.92 11.79
CA ARG A 49 -10.72 20.07 13.15
C ARG A 49 -11.47 21.16 13.93
N SER A 50 -11.92 20.81 15.13
CA SER A 50 -12.60 21.74 16.05
C SER A 50 -12.29 21.37 17.51
N PRO A 51 -12.66 22.19 18.51
CA PRO A 51 -12.51 21.82 19.92
C PRO A 51 -13.18 20.48 20.28
N TYR A 52 -14.27 20.15 19.57
CA TYR A 52 -15.10 18.95 19.75
C TYR A 52 -14.75 17.81 18.79
N ILE A 53 -13.88 18.01 17.79
CA ILE A 53 -13.49 16.99 16.82
C ILE A 53 -11.96 16.90 16.73
N SER A 54 -11.42 15.72 17.03
CA SER A 54 -10.03 15.37 16.68
C SER A 54 -10.00 14.36 15.56
N CYS A 55 -9.19 14.62 14.53
CA CYS A 55 -8.99 13.72 13.41
C CYS A 55 -7.61 13.06 13.49
N ASN A 56 -7.55 11.75 13.30
CA ASN A 56 -6.31 10.99 13.17
C ASN A 56 -6.39 10.15 11.89
N ALA A 57 -5.35 10.17 11.09
CA ALA A 57 -5.29 9.45 9.82
C ALA A 57 -4.08 8.51 9.80
N ALA A 58 -4.32 7.24 9.49
CA ALA A 58 -3.27 6.30 9.14
C ALA A 58 -2.89 6.52 7.67
N VAL A 59 -1.62 6.84 7.44
CA VAL A 59 -1.07 7.20 6.13
C VAL A 59 0.19 6.40 5.87
N TYR A 60 0.46 6.12 4.60
CA TYR A 60 1.68 5.41 4.23
C TYR A 60 2.79 6.42 3.92
N PRO A 61 3.97 6.30 4.58
CA PRO A 61 5.08 7.20 4.35
C PRO A 61 5.55 7.20 2.90
N GLY A 62 5.82 8.39 2.34
CA GLY A 62 6.37 8.55 1.00
C GLY A 62 5.39 8.32 -0.16
N VAL A 63 4.16 7.90 0.12
CA VAL A 63 3.17 7.52 -0.89
C VAL A 63 1.84 8.28 -0.77
N THR A 64 1.72 9.13 0.26
CA THR A 64 0.56 10.00 0.52
C THR A 64 0.83 11.43 0.04
N PHE A 65 -0.12 11.98 -0.73
CA PHE A 65 -0.07 13.33 -1.30
C PHE A 65 -0.97 14.29 -0.51
N TYR A 66 -0.35 15.08 0.37
CA TYR A 66 -1.05 16.04 1.23
C TYR A 66 -1.56 17.30 0.49
N GLY A 67 -0.94 17.64 -0.63
CA GLY A 67 -1.22 18.88 -1.38
C GLY A 67 -0.50 20.10 -0.82
N THR A 68 -0.87 21.27 -1.32
CA THR A 68 -0.28 22.56 -0.90
C THR A 68 -0.96 23.14 0.34
N THR A 69 -2.21 22.74 0.56
CA THR A 69 -3.12 23.31 1.57
C THR A 69 -2.92 22.70 2.96
N PHE A 70 -2.58 21.42 3.04
CA PHE A 70 -2.25 20.72 4.27
C PHE A 70 -0.74 20.53 4.38
N GLN A 71 -0.13 21.21 5.35
CA GLN A 71 1.27 21.09 5.68
C GLN A 71 1.41 20.19 6.89
N ALA A 72 1.77 18.92 6.67
CA ALA A 72 1.78 17.91 7.73
C ALA A 72 2.60 18.28 8.98
N ASN A 73 3.66 19.09 8.84
CA ASN A 73 4.48 19.58 9.96
C ASN A 73 3.85 20.72 10.76
N HIS A 74 2.89 21.45 10.19
CA HIS A 74 2.24 22.61 10.80
C HIS A 74 0.79 22.30 11.22
N ASP A 75 0.06 21.56 10.39
CA ASP A 75 -1.37 21.27 10.57
C ASP A 75 -1.63 19.99 11.38
N GLY A 76 -0.60 19.15 11.57
CA GLY A 76 -0.71 17.86 12.26
C GLY A 76 0.56 17.45 13.00
N ALA A 77 0.49 16.27 13.61
CA ALA A 77 1.64 15.59 14.20
C ALA A 77 1.83 14.25 13.49
N ILE A 78 2.99 14.05 12.86
CA ILE A 78 3.32 12.79 12.20
C ILE A 78 3.95 11.85 13.22
N ILE A 79 3.29 10.71 13.48
CA ILE A 79 3.81 9.66 14.34
C ILE A 79 4.18 8.48 13.44
N SER A 80 5.48 8.14 13.40
CA SER A 80 5.91 6.92 12.70
C SER A 80 5.55 5.69 13.53
N LEU A 81 4.81 4.76 12.92
CA LEU A 81 4.46 3.47 13.53
C LEU A 81 5.40 2.33 13.08
N SER A 82 6.54 2.66 12.44
CA SER A 82 7.53 1.69 11.98
C SER A 82 8.23 1.00 13.16
N ARG A 83 8.28 -0.33 13.16
CA ARG A 83 9.10 -1.12 14.09
C ARG A 83 10.39 -1.48 13.39
N ASN A 84 11.52 -0.91 13.81
CA ASN A 84 12.78 -1.13 13.13
C ASN A 84 13.42 -2.45 13.62
N PRO A 85 13.74 -3.40 12.73
CA PRO A 85 14.42 -4.65 13.11
C PRO A 85 15.76 -4.47 13.84
N LEU A 86 16.37 -3.27 13.76
CA LEU A 86 17.61 -2.93 14.46
C LEU A 86 17.39 -2.48 15.91
N ASP A 87 16.17 -2.19 16.33
CA ASP A 87 15.89 -1.71 17.69
C ASP A 87 16.13 -2.84 18.69
N SER A 88 16.76 -2.52 19.83
CA SER A 88 17.16 -3.51 20.84
C SER A 88 15.98 -4.26 21.45
N ASP A 89 14.80 -3.66 21.47
CA ASP A 89 13.55 -4.21 21.99
C ASP A 89 12.62 -4.75 20.89
N TYR A 90 13.06 -4.77 19.62
CA TYR A 90 12.26 -5.23 18.48
C TYR A 90 11.64 -6.61 18.73
N LEU A 91 12.46 -7.60 19.07
CA LEU A 91 11.98 -8.98 19.31
C LEU A 91 11.02 -9.05 20.50
N THR A 92 11.26 -8.26 21.54
CA THR A 92 10.38 -8.19 22.72
C THR A 92 9.02 -7.62 22.33
N GLN A 93 8.98 -6.49 21.63
CA GLN A 93 7.73 -5.89 21.17
C GLN A 93 6.94 -6.83 20.24
N MET A 94 7.62 -7.46 19.28
CA MET A 94 6.98 -8.39 18.34
C MET A 94 6.46 -9.65 19.04
N ARG A 95 7.18 -10.15 20.03
CA ARG A 95 6.72 -11.25 20.89
C ARG A 95 5.48 -10.85 21.68
N ASP A 96 5.50 -9.71 22.35
CA ASP A 96 4.37 -9.24 23.17
C ASP A 96 3.07 -9.08 22.36
N ILE A 97 3.17 -8.64 21.11
CA ILE A 97 2.01 -8.51 20.20
C ILE A 97 1.37 -9.88 19.94
N VAL A 98 2.20 -10.90 19.74
CA VAL A 98 1.73 -12.28 19.49
C VAL A 98 1.18 -12.90 20.78
N LEU A 99 1.88 -12.75 21.91
CA LEU A 99 1.48 -13.35 23.18
C LEU A 99 0.13 -12.83 23.68
N LYS A 100 -0.21 -11.56 23.40
CA LYS A 100 -1.54 -10.99 23.72
C LYS A 100 -2.71 -11.68 22.99
N GLN A 101 -2.43 -12.45 21.95
CA GLN A 101 -3.43 -13.17 21.15
C GLN A 101 -3.21 -14.69 21.15
N ALA A 102 -2.19 -15.18 21.87
CA ALA A 102 -1.80 -16.58 21.89
C ALA A 102 -2.52 -17.38 22.98
N ASP A 103 -2.83 -18.64 22.70
CA ASP A 103 -3.24 -19.61 23.71
C ASP A 103 -2.01 -20.21 24.43
N SER A 104 -2.24 -20.98 25.50
CA SER A 104 -1.16 -21.56 26.29
C SER A 104 -0.23 -22.47 25.49
N VAL A 105 -0.75 -23.14 24.45
CA VAL A 105 0.01 -24.07 23.62
C VAL A 105 0.96 -23.32 22.69
N LEU A 106 0.49 -22.24 22.06
CA LEU A 106 1.33 -21.39 21.22
C LEU A 106 2.41 -20.68 22.04
N ILE A 107 2.08 -20.22 23.25
CA ILE A 107 3.07 -19.64 24.17
C ILE A 107 4.19 -20.65 24.46
N GLU A 108 3.84 -21.88 24.86
CA GLU A 108 4.83 -22.93 25.13
C GLU A 108 5.69 -23.26 23.88
N ASN A 109 5.07 -23.32 22.70
CA ASN A 109 5.79 -23.58 21.45
C ASN A 109 6.78 -22.46 21.11
N ILE A 110 6.41 -21.19 21.32
CA ILE A 110 7.27 -20.02 21.10
C ILE A 110 8.43 -20.01 22.09
N GLU A 111 8.19 -20.31 23.36
CA GLU A 111 9.25 -20.40 24.39
C GLU A 111 10.24 -21.51 24.07
N ARG A 112 9.73 -22.70 23.71
CA ARG A 112 10.54 -23.87 23.37
C ARG A 112 11.38 -23.65 22.09
N HIS A 113 10.86 -22.90 21.13
CA HIS A 113 11.50 -22.69 19.82
C HIS A 113 11.77 -21.20 19.54
N SER A 114 12.34 -20.50 20.53
CA SER A 114 12.52 -19.05 20.49
C SER A 114 13.26 -18.54 19.25
N ASP A 115 14.30 -19.23 18.77
CA ASP A 115 15.04 -18.84 17.56
C ASP A 115 14.22 -18.94 16.26
N ASN A 116 13.30 -19.91 16.19
CA ASN A 116 12.40 -20.06 15.06
C ASN A 116 11.36 -18.94 15.05
N PHE A 117 10.83 -18.58 16.23
CA PHE A 117 9.97 -17.42 16.38
C PHE A 117 10.71 -16.11 16.02
N ASN A 118 11.95 -15.95 16.50
CA ASN A 118 12.77 -14.77 16.18
C ASN A 118 12.96 -14.63 14.66
N ALA A 119 13.16 -15.73 13.93
CA ALA A 119 13.22 -15.70 12.48
C ALA A 119 11.90 -15.23 11.85
N LEU A 120 10.75 -15.72 12.30
CA LEU A 120 9.45 -15.22 11.84
C LEU A 120 9.28 -13.72 12.13
N ALA A 121 9.63 -13.29 13.35
CA ALA A 121 9.58 -11.89 13.75
C ALA A 121 10.47 -11.00 12.88
N TYR A 122 11.69 -11.42 12.55
CA TYR A 122 12.55 -10.68 11.64
C TYR A 122 12.04 -10.70 10.20
N SER A 123 11.47 -11.82 9.74
CA SER A 123 11.01 -11.96 8.35
C SER A 123 10.01 -10.87 7.96
N VAL A 124 9.13 -10.45 8.88
CA VAL A 124 8.08 -9.47 8.58
C VAL A 124 8.54 -8.02 8.59
N SER A 125 9.82 -7.76 8.91
CA SER A 125 10.44 -6.44 8.86
C SER A 125 9.62 -5.35 9.57
N GLY A 126 9.08 -5.67 10.75
CA GLY A 126 8.30 -4.74 11.57
C GLY A 126 6.80 -4.69 11.32
N ASN A 127 6.26 -5.53 10.42
CA ASN A 127 4.82 -5.62 10.17
C ASN A 127 4.14 -6.67 11.10
N PRO A 128 3.43 -6.24 12.17
CA PRO A 128 2.80 -7.18 13.10
C PRO A 128 1.63 -7.95 12.50
N ARG A 129 0.92 -7.38 11.50
CA ARG A 129 -0.19 -8.06 10.82
C ARG A 129 0.33 -9.28 10.06
N LEU A 130 1.44 -9.12 9.34
CA LEU A 130 2.12 -10.24 8.69
C LEU A 130 2.64 -11.24 9.72
N LEU A 131 3.15 -10.80 10.87
CA LEU A 131 3.65 -11.69 11.91
C LEU A 131 2.55 -12.60 12.43
N LEU A 132 1.38 -12.04 12.77
CA LEU A 132 0.24 -12.81 13.25
C LEU A 132 -0.19 -13.83 12.18
N LYS A 133 -0.28 -13.43 10.91
CA LYS A 133 -0.60 -14.33 9.79
C LYS A 133 0.35 -15.52 9.72
N ILE A 134 1.67 -15.29 9.67
CA ILE A 134 2.65 -16.37 9.51
C ILE A 134 2.83 -17.21 10.79
N VAL A 135 2.59 -16.65 11.98
CA VAL A 135 2.59 -17.38 13.25
C VAL A 135 1.45 -18.40 13.29
N VAL A 136 0.25 -18.03 12.82
CA VAL A 136 -0.87 -18.97 12.70
C VAL A 136 -0.51 -20.12 11.74
N LEU A 137 0.13 -19.82 10.61
CA LEU A 137 0.58 -20.85 9.66
C LEU A 137 1.68 -21.75 10.24
N ALA A 138 2.53 -21.21 11.12
CA ALA A 138 3.64 -21.93 11.76
C ALA A 138 3.37 -22.25 13.24
N TYR A 139 2.13 -22.56 13.60
CA TYR A 139 1.67 -22.68 15.01
C TYR A 139 2.53 -23.62 15.89
N SER A 140 3.10 -24.69 15.33
CA SER A 140 3.95 -25.62 16.06
C SER A 140 5.32 -25.05 16.46
N MET A 141 5.74 -23.98 15.79
CA MET A 141 7.07 -23.35 15.85
C MET A 141 8.25 -24.30 15.57
N LYS A 142 8.00 -25.50 15.04
CA LYS A 142 9.05 -26.44 14.64
C LYS A 142 9.79 -25.91 13.42
N ALA A 143 11.08 -26.22 13.33
CA ALA A 143 11.95 -25.70 12.27
C ALA A 143 11.44 -26.02 10.86
N ASN A 144 10.90 -27.23 10.64
CA ASN A 144 10.36 -27.61 9.32
C ASN A 144 9.14 -26.79 8.93
N ASP A 145 8.22 -26.55 9.87
CA ASP A 145 7.00 -25.78 9.63
C ASP A 145 7.33 -24.31 9.39
N VAL A 146 8.23 -23.75 10.20
CA VAL A 146 8.72 -22.37 10.02
C VAL A 146 9.47 -22.21 8.69
N LYS A 147 10.36 -23.14 8.32
CA LYS A 147 11.05 -23.12 7.02
C LYS A 147 10.07 -23.18 5.86
N LYS A 148 9.03 -24.01 5.97
CA LYS A 148 7.98 -24.14 4.96
C LYS A 148 7.25 -22.81 4.79
N VAL A 149 6.75 -22.23 5.88
CA VAL A 149 6.03 -20.95 5.87
C VAL A 149 6.91 -19.82 5.32
N LEU A 150 8.16 -19.72 5.75
CA LEU A 150 9.10 -18.70 5.24
C LEU A 150 9.33 -18.84 3.73
N LYS A 151 9.39 -20.06 3.19
CA LYS A 151 9.58 -20.27 1.75
C LYS A 151 8.30 -20.01 0.98
N GLU A 152 7.17 -20.57 1.40
CA GLU A 152 5.89 -20.42 0.70
C GLU A 152 5.41 -18.97 0.69
N PHE A 153 5.38 -18.32 1.87
CA PHE A 153 4.86 -16.97 2.00
C PHE A 153 5.68 -15.93 1.21
N TYR A 154 7.00 -15.96 1.33
CA TYR A 154 7.88 -14.95 0.72
C TYR A 154 8.34 -15.26 -0.72
N ARG A 155 8.09 -16.48 -1.23
CA ARG A 155 8.29 -16.81 -2.65
C ARG A 155 7.01 -16.72 -3.47
N THR A 156 5.85 -16.89 -2.84
CA THR A 156 4.57 -16.98 -3.55
C THR A 156 3.57 -15.95 -3.05
N ASP A 157 3.12 -16.05 -1.80
CA ASP A 157 1.93 -15.33 -1.33
C ASP A 157 2.07 -13.80 -1.41
N ILE A 158 3.19 -13.26 -0.91
CA ILE A 158 3.43 -11.81 -0.92
C ILE A 158 3.50 -11.24 -2.34
N TRP A 159 4.05 -12.02 -3.28
CA TRP A 159 4.16 -11.62 -4.68
C TRP A 159 2.84 -11.78 -5.43
N ALA A 160 2.03 -12.77 -5.06
CA ALA A 160 0.67 -12.92 -5.57
C ALA A 160 -0.20 -11.73 -5.15
N GLU A 161 -0.13 -11.30 -3.88
CA GLU A 161 -0.81 -10.09 -3.40
C GLU A 161 -0.38 -8.84 -4.19
N HIS A 162 0.92 -8.70 -4.50
CA HIS A 162 1.43 -7.61 -5.35
C HIS A 162 0.96 -7.69 -6.79
N SER A 163 0.99 -8.87 -7.41
CA SER A 163 0.53 -9.05 -8.79
C SER A 163 -0.97 -8.82 -8.96
N ILE A 164 -1.80 -9.14 -7.94
CA ILE A 164 -3.25 -8.84 -7.96
C ILE A 164 -3.51 -7.33 -8.09
N LEU A 165 -2.59 -6.47 -7.65
CA LEU A 165 -2.73 -5.02 -7.84
C LEU A 165 -2.77 -4.62 -9.32
N ALA A 166 -2.14 -5.39 -10.21
CA ALA A 166 -2.17 -5.13 -11.65
C ALA A 166 -3.55 -5.38 -12.28
N ASP A 167 -4.40 -6.17 -11.61
CA ASP A 167 -5.79 -6.40 -12.03
C ASP A 167 -6.71 -5.28 -11.54
N LYS A 168 -6.40 -4.68 -10.37
CA LYS A 168 -7.12 -3.52 -9.84
C LYS A 168 -6.76 -2.26 -10.62
N TYR A 169 -5.47 -1.91 -10.61
CA TYR A 169 -4.93 -0.72 -11.24
C TYR A 169 -4.48 -1.01 -12.68
N VAL A 170 -5.43 -1.22 -13.60
CA VAL A 170 -5.14 -1.64 -14.99
C VAL A 170 -4.14 -0.70 -15.69
N GLY A 171 -4.20 0.62 -15.44
CA GLY A 171 -3.27 1.62 -15.97
C GLY A 171 -1.84 1.53 -15.40
N HIS A 172 -1.65 0.82 -14.29
CA HIS A 172 -0.36 0.65 -13.62
C HIS A 172 0.24 -0.75 -13.80
N ARG A 173 -0.38 -1.63 -14.61
CA ARG A 173 0.09 -3.01 -14.82
C ARG A 173 1.57 -3.08 -15.19
N ALA A 174 2.00 -2.32 -16.19
CA ALA A 174 3.41 -2.31 -16.63
C ALA A 174 4.38 -1.87 -15.51
N ILE A 175 3.96 -0.92 -14.67
CA ILE A 175 4.72 -0.42 -13.52
C ILE A 175 4.81 -1.50 -12.42
N ILE A 176 3.69 -2.16 -12.12
CA ILE A 176 3.57 -3.19 -11.08
C ILE A 176 4.41 -4.41 -11.45
N ASP A 177 4.26 -4.89 -12.69
CA ASP A 177 4.98 -6.05 -13.22
C ASP A 177 6.48 -5.77 -13.31
N TRP A 178 6.87 -4.58 -13.79
CA TRP A 178 8.28 -4.19 -13.78
C TRP A 178 8.84 -4.09 -12.37
N GLY A 179 8.09 -3.53 -11.42
CA GLY A 179 8.52 -3.44 -10.02
C GLY A 179 8.83 -4.82 -9.43
N ARG A 180 7.96 -5.79 -9.67
CA ARG A 180 8.19 -7.19 -9.29
C ARG A 180 9.47 -7.74 -9.93
N GLN A 181 9.59 -7.62 -11.26
CA GLN A 181 10.75 -8.12 -11.99
C GLN A 181 12.05 -7.45 -11.51
N PHE A 182 12.03 -6.15 -11.28
CA PHE A 182 13.16 -5.37 -10.76
C PHE A 182 13.64 -5.93 -9.42
N MET A 183 12.70 -6.21 -8.50
CA MET A 183 13.04 -6.78 -7.20
C MET A 183 13.57 -8.21 -7.31
N GLU A 184 12.84 -9.10 -7.98
CA GLU A 184 13.16 -10.53 -8.06
C GLU A 184 14.46 -10.79 -8.84
N SER A 185 14.68 -10.09 -9.96
CA SER A 185 15.80 -10.37 -10.86
C SER A 185 17.06 -9.55 -10.58
N ARG A 186 16.95 -8.41 -9.89
CA ARG A 186 18.09 -7.51 -9.63
C ARG A 186 18.27 -7.22 -8.15
N VAL A 187 17.33 -6.53 -7.51
CA VAL A 187 17.56 -5.96 -6.17
C VAL A 187 17.83 -7.04 -5.12
N ILE A 188 17.03 -8.11 -5.11
CA ILE A 188 17.20 -9.22 -4.15
C ILE A 188 18.48 -10.01 -4.47
N VAL A 189 18.77 -10.23 -5.76
CA VAL A 189 19.98 -10.93 -6.21
C VAL A 189 21.24 -10.19 -5.78
N ASP A 190 21.36 -8.90 -6.14
CA ASP A 190 22.50 -8.05 -5.79
C ASP A 190 22.70 -7.98 -4.26
N THR A 191 21.60 -7.98 -3.50
CA THR A 191 21.63 -7.95 -2.02
C THR A 191 22.14 -9.27 -1.46
N ASN A 192 21.65 -10.40 -1.97
CA ASN A 192 22.11 -11.73 -1.55
C ASN A 192 23.58 -11.96 -1.91
N GLU A 193 24.02 -11.56 -3.10
CA GLU A 193 25.43 -11.65 -3.50
C GLU A 193 26.34 -10.86 -2.54
N LYS A 194 25.95 -9.63 -2.18
CA LYS A 194 26.69 -8.83 -1.19
C LYS A 194 26.75 -9.47 0.18
N ASN A 195 25.64 -10.05 0.64
CA ASN A 195 25.57 -10.72 1.94
C ASN A 195 26.43 -12.00 1.96
N SER A 196 26.43 -12.76 0.86
CA SER A 196 27.27 -13.96 0.69
C SER A 196 28.75 -13.58 0.65
N GLN A 197 29.14 -12.56 -0.12
CA GLN A 197 30.52 -12.10 -0.18
C GLN A 197 31.05 -11.65 1.19
N ARG A 198 30.21 -11.02 2.02
CA ARG A 198 30.60 -10.62 3.38
C ARG A 198 30.83 -11.80 4.31
N LEU A 199 30.03 -12.85 4.14
CA LEU A 199 30.18 -14.09 4.89
C LEU A 199 31.51 -14.77 4.51
N GLU A 200 31.83 -14.84 3.22
CA GLU A 200 33.12 -15.36 2.73
C GLU A 200 34.31 -14.53 3.24
N ASP A 201 34.16 -13.21 3.28
CA ASP A 201 35.16 -12.28 3.83
C ASP A 201 35.30 -12.35 5.37
N ASN A 202 34.52 -13.19 6.06
CA ASN A 202 34.43 -13.24 7.53
C ASN A 202 34.12 -11.89 8.19
N LYS A 203 33.32 -11.05 7.52
CA LYS A 203 32.89 -9.75 8.06
C LYS A 203 31.50 -9.88 8.67
N ASN A 204 31.34 -9.40 9.90
CA ASN A 204 30.06 -9.33 10.61
C ASN A 204 29.20 -8.14 10.13
N GLU A 205 28.98 -8.04 8.81
CA GLU A 205 28.14 -7.02 8.20
C GLU A 205 27.20 -7.64 7.18
N SER A 206 25.94 -7.23 7.18
CA SER A 206 24.93 -7.58 6.19
C SER A 206 24.19 -6.33 5.71
N THR A 207 23.37 -6.47 4.67
CA THR A 207 22.52 -5.41 4.15
C THR A 207 21.16 -5.96 3.71
N CYS A 208 20.14 -5.14 3.87
CA CYS A 208 18.85 -5.27 3.19
C CYS A 208 18.48 -3.98 2.45
N TYR A 209 19.46 -3.10 2.20
CA TYR A 209 19.20 -1.74 1.76
C TYR A 209 19.58 -1.53 0.30
N PHE A 210 18.81 -0.69 -0.38
CA PHE A 210 19.16 -0.15 -1.69
C PHE A 210 18.76 1.32 -1.76
N VAL A 211 19.39 2.04 -2.69
CA VAL A 211 19.17 3.46 -2.91
C VAL A 211 18.85 3.70 -4.37
N ILE A 212 17.81 4.48 -4.62
CA ILE A 212 17.47 4.99 -5.94
C ILE A 212 17.85 6.46 -5.99
N HIS A 213 18.58 6.84 -7.03
CA HIS A 213 19.00 8.22 -7.26
C HIS A 213 17.80 9.18 -7.31
N ARG A 214 17.93 10.38 -6.73
CA ARG A 214 16.84 11.38 -6.66
C ARG A 214 16.24 11.73 -8.02
N ASP A 215 17.11 11.85 -9.02
CA ASP A 215 16.75 12.23 -10.39
C ASP A 215 16.42 11.03 -11.29
N SER A 216 16.18 9.83 -10.73
CA SER A 216 15.65 8.70 -11.49
C SER A 216 14.21 8.98 -12.01
N PRO A 217 13.76 8.30 -13.07
CA PRO A 217 12.43 8.53 -13.64
C PRO A 217 11.31 8.36 -12.61
N LYS A 218 10.28 9.21 -12.67
CA LYS A 218 9.15 9.19 -11.71
C LYS A 218 8.41 7.85 -11.68
N VAL A 219 8.27 7.21 -12.84
CA VAL A 219 7.65 5.88 -12.98
C VAL A 219 8.39 4.79 -12.17
N VAL A 220 9.70 4.94 -11.94
CA VAL A 220 10.46 4.04 -11.07
C VAL A 220 10.05 4.22 -9.61
N PHE A 221 9.88 5.47 -9.16
CA PHE A 221 9.41 5.76 -7.81
C PHE A 221 7.98 5.26 -7.59
N GLU A 222 7.10 5.37 -8.60
CA GLU A 222 5.75 4.78 -8.53
C GLU A 222 5.79 3.25 -8.42
N ALA A 223 6.69 2.57 -9.13
CA ALA A 223 6.86 1.11 -8.98
C ALA A 223 7.27 0.71 -7.56
N ILE A 224 8.23 1.44 -6.96
CA ILE A 224 8.68 1.18 -5.58
C ILE A 224 7.60 1.53 -4.56
N ARG A 225 6.79 2.56 -4.83
CA ARG A 225 5.62 2.92 -4.04
C ARG A 225 4.60 1.77 -3.99
N MET A 226 4.31 1.13 -5.12
CA MET A 226 3.43 -0.05 -5.16
C MET A 226 4.01 -1.23 -4.38
N LEU A 227 5.32 -1.46 -4.45
CA LEU A 227 6.01 -2.49 -3.64
C LEU A 227 6.03 -2.17 -2.14
N SER A 228 6.02 -0.89 -1.79
CA SER A 228 5.96 -0.45 -0.39
C SER A 228 4.57 -0.68 0.20
N TYR A 229 3.54 -0.49 -0.61
CA TYR A 229 2.16 -0.78 -0.23
C TYR A 229 1.95 -2.26 0.14
N THR A 230 2.56 -3.19 -0.60
CA THR A 230 2.50 -4.63 -0.30
C THR A 230 3.47 -5.09 0.79
N GLY A 231 4.29 -4.19 1.34
CA GLY A 231 5.24 -4.51 2.41
C GLY A 231 6.46 -5.31 1.94
N ILE A 232 6.72 -5.36 0.63
CA ILE A 232 7.93 -5.96 0.05
C ILE A 232 9.12 -5.01 0.24
N VAL A 233 8.86 -3.71 0.19
CA VAL A 233 9.85 -2.65 0.39
C VAL A 233 9.38 -1.69 1.49
N THR A 234 10.31 -1.03 2.17
CA THR A 234 10.02 0.06 3.09
C THR A 234 10.92 1.23 2.78
N GLN A 235 10.35 2.42 2.54
CA GLN A 235 11.12 3.64 2.42
C GLN A 235 11.64 4.07 3.79
N LEU A 236 12.94 4.38 3.88
CA LEU A 236 13.58 4.81 5.13
C LEU A 236 13.84 6.31 5.12
N ASP A 237 14.78 6.76 4.29
CA ASP A 237 15.29 8.13 4.33
C ASP A 237 15.39 8.70 2.92
N SER A 238 15.14 10.00 2.79
CA SER A 238 15.41 10.75 1.56
C SER A 238 16.64 11.63 1.73
N GLY A 239 17.39 11.86 0.66
CA GLY A 239 18.58 12.72 0.69
C GLY A 239 19.86 12.01 1.19
N VAL A 240 19.91 10.68 1.15
CA VAL A 240 21.11 9.92 1.50
C VAL A 240 22.21 10.20 0.48
N VAL A 241 23.40 10.58 0.95
CA VAL A 241 24.56 10.80 0.08
C VAL A 241 25.05 9.46 -0.46
N ILE A 242 25.13 9.37 -1.78
CA ILE A 242 25.60 8.20 -2.53
C ILE A 242 26.91 8.52 -3.25
N THR A 243 27.43 7.55 -4.00
CA THR A 243 28.67 7.69 -4.77
C THR A 243 28.68 8.98 -5.61
N ARG A 244 29.83 9.66 -5.67
CA ARG A 244 30.05 10.96 -6.33
C ARG A 244 29.31 12.14 -5.67
N GLY A 245 28.91 12.03 -4.41
CA GLY A 245 28.30 13.14 -3.65
C GLY A 245 26.89 13.50 -4.10
N LYS A 246 26.27 12.64 -4.93
CA LYS A 246 24.86 12.78 -5.32
C LYS A 246 23.96 12.32 -4.17
N THR A 247 22.65 12.53 -4.30
CA THR A 247 21.66 12.15 -3.27
C THR A 247 20.62 11.18 -3.82
N GLY A 248 20.13 10.28 -2.97
CA GLY A 248 19.06 9.35 -3.31
C GLY A 248 18.11 9.07 -2.15
N THR A 249 17.09 8.26 -2.45
CA THR A 249 16.14 7.74 -1.45
C THR A 249 16.51 6.31 -1.11
N ARG A 250 16.67 6.03 0.18
CA ARG A 250 17.01 4.71 0.72
C ARG A 250 15.75 3.91 1.03
N TYR A 251 15.81 2.65 0.63
CA TYR A 251 14.77 1.65 0.83
C TYR A 251 15.36 0.42 1.51
N ALA A 252 14.53 -0.27 2.30
CA ALA A 252 14.82 -1.58 2.87
C ALA A 252 13.95 -2.64 2.18
N ILE A 253 14.56 -3.76 1.81
CA ILE A 253 13.86 -4.94 1.33
C ILE A 253 13.37 -5.72 2.56
N ASN A 254 12.17 -6.27 2.46
CA ASN A 254 11.66 -7.21 3.43
C ASN A 254 12.65 -8.39 3.64
N LEU A 255 13.07 -8.61 4.89
CA LEU A 255 14.06 -9.61 5.26
C LEU A 255 13.62 -11.04 4.91
N GLY A 256 12.31 -11.33 4.96
CA GLY A 256 11.75 -12.59 4.50
C GLY A 256 12.00 -12.83 3.01
N CYS A 257 11.85 -11.80 2.16
CA CYS A 257 12.13 -11.89 0.72
C CYS A 257 13.62 -12.14 0.41
N ILE A 258 14.53 -11.65 1.26
CA ILE A 258 15.97 -11.93 1.13
C ILE A 258 16.25 -13.39 1.52
N ALA A 259 15.85 -13.78 2.73
CA ALA A 259 16.25 -15.05 3.31
C ALA A 259 15.54 -16.27 2.71
N CYS A 260 14.37 -16.10 2.09
CA CYS A 260 13.61 -17.22 1.51
C CYS A 260 14.39 -17.93 0.38
N GLN A 261 15.40 -17.30 -0.21
CA GLN A 261 16.27 -17.92 -1.22
C GLN A 261 17.28 -18.90 -0.61
N SER A 262 17.61 -18.76 0.68
CA SER A 262 18.54 -19.64 1.37
C SER A 262 17.97 -21.06 1.57
N ALA A 263 18.85 -22.05 1.58
CA ALA A 263 18.50 -23.41 1.99
C ALA A 263 18.01 -23.43 3.44
N GLU A 264 18.64 -22.61 4.30
CA GLU A 264 18.44 -22.51 5.75
C GLU A 264 17.95 -21.09 6.14
N PRO A 265 16.69 -20.73 5.83
CA PRO A 265 16.20 -19.36 5.99
C PRO A 265 16.15 -18.88 7.44
N ILE A 266 15.95 -19.77 8.41
CA ILE A 266 15.92 -19.44 9.85
C ILE A 266 17.30 -18.96 10.33
N VAL A 267 18.36 -19.67 9.93
CA VAL A 267 19.74 -19.31 10.25
C VAL A 267 20.08 -17.98 9.60
N GLU A 268 19.73 -17.84 8.33
CA GLU A 268 20.03 -16.64 7.55
C GLU A 268 19.33 -15.39 8.09
N LEU A 269 18.05 -15.48 8.48
CA LEU A 269 17.30 -14.37 9.09
C LEU A 269 17.94 -13.93 10.41
N ASN A 270 18.26 -14.88 11.29
CA ASN A 270 18.88 -14.55 12.57
C ASN A 270 20.28 -13.93 12.39
N ARG A 271 21.02 -14.35 11.36
CA ARG A 271 22.35 -13.81 11.02
C ARG A 271 22.25 -12.41 10.43
N ILE A 272 21.54 -12.25 9.32
CA ILE A 272 21.43 -10.97 8.60
C ILE A 272 20.89 -9.90 9.54
N SER A 273 19.78 -10.16 10.24
CA SER A 273 19.07 -9.13 11.00
C SER A 273 19.91 -8.52 12.13
N ARG A 274 20.78 -9.33 12.75
CA ARG A 274 21.68 -8.87 13.83
C ARG A 274 22.91 -8.10 13.33
N GLN A 275 23.21 -8.18 12.04
CA GLN A 275 24.43 -7.65 11.42
C GLN A 275 24.14 -6.55 10.38
N LEU A 276 22.88 -6.08 10.29
CA LEU A 276 22.45 -5.10 9.31
C LEU A 276 23.23 -3.79 9.47
N SER A 277 23.85 -3.35 8.37
CA SER A 277 24.59 -2.09 8.32
C SER A 277 23.91 -1.11 7.37
N ILE A 278 23.39 -0.02 7.94
CA ILE A 278 22.74 1.10 7.21
C ILE A 278 23.66 1.74 6.16
N LYS A 279 24.98 1.61 6.34
CA LYS A 279 26.01 2.14 5.42
C LYS A 279 26.23 1.26 4.18
N ARG A 280 25.66 0.06 4.14
CA ARG A 280 25.79 -0.89 3.03
C ARG A 280 24.50 -0.93 2.25
N PHE A 281 24.55 -0.62 0.97
CA PHE A 281 23.38 -0.68 0.10
C PHE A 281 23.77 -0.94 -1.37
N SER A 282 22.79 -1.31 -2.19
CA SER A 282 22.88 -1.28 -3.65
C SER A 282 22.48 0.07 -4.20
N GLU A 283 23.25 0.62 -5.13
CA GLU A 283 22.99 1.94 -5.72
C GLU A 283 22.45 1.78 -7.14
N TYR A 284 21.30 2.40 -7.41
CA TYR A 284 20.71 2.49 -8.74
C TYR A 284 20.70 3.96 -9.17
N GLY A 285 21.57 4.28 -10.14
CA GLY A 285 21.78 5.65 -10.65
C GLY A 285 20.64 6.15 -11.55
N GLU A 286 20.63 7.45 -11.82
CA GLU A 286 19.58 8.15 -12.61
C GLU A 286 19.23 7.49 -13.95
N ASN A 287 20.24 7.00 -14.68
CA ASN A 287 20.11 6.39 -16.01
C ASN A 287 20.44 4.89 -15.99
N HIS A 288 20.15 4.20 -14.89
CA HIS A 288 20.47 2.78 -14.77
C HIS A 288 19.79 1.96 -15.89
N SER A 289 20.53 1.06 -16.54
CA SER A 289 20.05 0.32 -17.73
C SER A 289 18.76 -0.47 -17.49
N VAL A 290 18.56 -0.96 -16.26
CA VAL A 290 17.34 -1.66 -15.82
C VAL A 290 16.05 -0.85 -16.01
N TYR A 291 16.13 0.48 -16.11
CA TYR A 291 14.98 1.35 -16.31
C TYR A 291 14.49 1.39 -17.76
N GLN A 292 15.31 1.00 -18.74
CA GLN A 292 14.99 1.11 -20.16
C GLN A 292 13.74 0.31 -20.55
N GLY A 293 13.57 -0.88 -19.96
CA GLY A 293 12.39 -1.72 -20.19
C GLY A 293 11.09 -1.06 -19.72
N LEU A 294 11.13 -0.38 -18.57
CA LEU A 294 9.99 0.37 -18.03
C LEU A 294 9.68 1.61 -18.89
N LEU A 295 10.70 2.39 -19.23
CA LEU A 295 10.52 3.61 -20.02
C LEU A 295 9.95 3.31 -21.42
N SER A 296 10.33 2.18 -22.01
CA SER A 296 9.82 1.74 -23.32
C SER A 296 8.37 1.24 -23.25
N SER A 297 7.97 0.60 -22.15
CA SER A 297 6.62 0.03 -22.00
C SER A 297 5.58 1.04 -21.55
N VAL A 298 6.02 2.07 -20.84
CA VAL A 298 5.14 3.06 -20.22
C VAL A 298 4.90 4.30 -21.11
N GLY A 299 5.74 4.53 -22.13
CA GLY A 299 5.69 5.77 -22.90
C GLY A 299 5.95 7.01 -22.02
N GLU A 300 5.89 8.21 -22.59
CA GLU A 300 5.84 9.41 -21.76
C GLU A 300 4.55 9.39 -20.95
N PHE A 301 4.64 9.02 -19.67
CA PHE A 301 3.57 9.16 -18.68
C PHE A 301 3.10 10.61 -18.70
N THR A 302 2.07 10.90 -19.48
CA THR A 302 1.39 12.18 -19.51
C THR A 302 0.06 12.00 -18.81
N GLU A 303 -0.36 13.01 -18.04
CA GLU A 303 -1.70 13.05 -17.42
C GLU A 303 -2.85 12.85 -18.43
N GLY A 304 -2.57 12.87 -19.74
CA GLY A 304 -3.49 12.59 -20.84
C GLY A 304 -4.03 11.15 -20.92
N ASP A 305 -3.33 10.15 -20.39
CA ASP A 305 -3.83 8.75 -20.35
C ASP A 305 -5.10 8.62 -19.51
N LEU A 306 -5.32 9.52 -18.56
CA LEU A 306 -6.52 9.50 -17.72
C LEU A 306 -7.78 9.90 -18.49
N SER A 307 -7.67 10.89 -19.37
CA SER A 307 -8.79 11.28 -20.24
C SER A 307 -9.09 10.16 -21.23
N GLU A 308 -8.09 9.47 -21.77
CA GLU A 308 -8.32 8.33 -22.66
C GLU A 308 -8.90 7.12 -21.93
N ALA A 309 -8.42 6.84 -20.71
CA ALA A 309 -8.90 5.72 -19.90
C ALA A 309 -10.32 5.98 -19.34
N LEU A 310 -10.62 7.22 -18.91
CA LEU A 310 -11.97 7.68 -18.58
C LEU A 310 -12.89 7.62 -19.80
N ASN A 311 -12.43 8.07 -20.97
CA ASN A 311 -13.19 7.95 -22.22
C ASN A 311 -13.48 6.48 -22.52
N ARG A 312 -12.52 5.58 -22.34
CA ARG A 312 -12.73 4.13 -22.51
C ARG A 312 -13.78 3.59 -21.56
N GLU A 313 -13.78 4.02 -20.29
CA GLU A 313 -14.80 3.63 -19.32
C GLU A 313 -16.17 4.19 -19.69
N MET A 314 -16.24 5.46 -20.05
CA MET A 314 -17.47 6.14 -20.45
C MET A 314 -18.09 5.53 -21.72
N THR A 315 -17.27 5.01 -22.64
CA THR A 315 -17.75 4.32 -23.85
C THR A 315 -18.23 2.88 -23.61
N LYS A 316 -18.07 2.32 -22.40
CA LYS A 316 -18.61 0.98 -22.10
C LYS A 316 -20.13 0.99 -22.18
N SER A 317 -20.68 -0.13 -22.63
CA SER A 317 -22.12 -0.34 -22.68
C SER A 317 -22.71 -0.38 -21.26
N ILE A 318 -23.90 0.20 -21.07
CA ILE A 318 -24.66 0.08 -19.81
C ILE A 318 -24.95 -1.36 -19.36
N SER A 319 -24.73 -2.35 -20.24
CA SER A 319 -24.88 -3.78 -19.92
C SER A 319 -23.95 -4.25 -18.80
N VAL A 320 -22.81 -3.57 -18.58
CA VAL A 320 -21.86 -3.89 -17.50
C VAL A 320 -22.32 -3.41 -16.12
N LEU A 321 -23.29 -2.50 -16.05
CA LEU A 321 -23.77 -1.94 -14.79
C LEU A 321 -24.56 -2.98 -13.99
N ASP A 322 -24.52 -2.89 -12.66
CA ASP A 322 -25.31 -3.75 -11.76
C ASP A 322 -26.78 -3.27 -11.66
N LEU A 323 -27.48 -3.34 -12.80
CA LEU A 323 -28.89 -3.01 -12.96
C LEU A 323 -29.70 -4.25 -13.33
N SER A 324 -30.99 -4.24 -13.00
CA SER A 324 -31.89 -5.31 -13.44
C SER A 324 -31.99 -5.34 -14.98
N ASN A 325 -32.22 -6.54 -15.55
CA ASN A 325 -32.41 -6.70 -16.99
C ASN A 325 -33.53 -5.80 -17.55
N TYR A 326 -34.55 -5.51 -16.74
CA TYR A 326 -35.62 -4.59 -17.10
C TYR A 326 -35.11 -3.15 -17.27
N GLN A 327 -34.32 -2.66 -16.31
CA GLN A 327 -33.73 -1.31 -16.36
C GLN A 327 -32.72 -1.18 -17.49
N LYS A 328 -31.89 -2.21 -17.73
CA LYS A 328 -30.93 -2.24 -18.85
C LYS A 328 -31.65 -2.13 -20.20
N LYS A 329 -32.71 -2.92 -20.41
CA LYS A 329 -33.53 -2.84 -21.63
C LYS A 329 -34.22 -1.49 -21.76
N GLY A 330 -34.80 -0.98 -20.67
CA GLY A 330 -35.45 0.32 -20.64
C GLY A 330 -34.52 1.48 -21.01
N LEU A 331 -33.28 1.46 -20.53
CA LEU A 331 -32.25 2.46 -20.86
C LEU A 331 -31.89 2.44 -22.36
N ILE A 332 -31.68 1.24 -22.92
CA ILE A 332 -31.42 1.06 -24.36
C ILE A 332 -32.62 1.55 -25.19
N GLU A 333 -33.85 1.25 -24.77
CA GLU A 333 -35.07 1.68 -25.46
C GLU A 333 -35.25 3.21 -25.51
N ILE A 334 -34.68 3.93 -24.54
CA ILE A 334 -34.71 5.41 -24.51
C ILE A 334 -33.44 6.05 -25.11
N GLY A 335 -32.55 5.26 -25.71
CA GLY A 335 -31.34 5.72 -26.39
C GLY A 335 -30.15 5.99 -25.46
N ILE A 336 -30.11 5.35 -24.30
CA ILE A 336 -28.99 5.41 -23.35
C ILE A 336 -28.23 4.08 -23.43
N ASP A 337 -27.21 4.02 -24.27
CA ASP A 337 -26.49 2.79 -24.59
C ASP A 337 -25.15 2.67 -23.85
N THR A 338 -24.53 3.80 -23.50
CA THR A 338 -23.23 3.88 -22.84
C THR A 338 -23.29 4.50 -21.44
N ILE A 339 -22.24 4.31 -20.65
CA ILE A 339 -22.10 4.96 -19.34
C ILE A 339 -22.04 6.49 -19.49
N ALA A 340 -21.41 7.01 -20.56
CA ALA A 340 -21.44 8.43 -20.91
C ALA A 340 -22.87 8.96 -21.11
N ASP A 341 -23.69 8.25 -21.88
CA ASP A 341 -25.08 8.66 -22.13
C ASP A 341 -25.87 8.71 -20.82
N ALA A 342 -25.64 7.73 -19.94
CA ALA A 342 -26.30 7.66 -18.65
C ALA A 342 -25.86 8.77 -17.68
N LEU A 343 -24.59 9.19 -17.73
CA LEU A 343 -24.07 10.31 -16.96
C LEU A 343 -24.67 11.65 -17.37
N HIS A 344 -24.91 11.83 -18.67
CA HIS A 344 -25.47 13.07 -19.22
C HIS A 344 -27.00 13.11 -19.13
N ALA A 345 -27.65 11.99 -18.84
CA ALA A 345 -29.09 11.90 -18.67
C ALA A 345 -29.56 12.51 -17.33
N THR A 346 -30.74 13.10 -17.34
CA THR A 346 -31.37 13.65 -16.13
C THR A 346 -32.26 12.60 -15.44
N GLU A 347 -32.65 12.88 -14.19
CA GLU A 347 -33.61 12.03 -13.47
C GLU A 347 -34.94 11.89 -14.25
N ALA A 348 -35.34 12.95 -14.97
CA ALA A 348 -36.53 12.95 -15.83
C ALA A 348 -36.37 12.03 -17.05
N ASP A 349 -35.17 11.93 -17.61
CA ASP A 349 -34.89 11.03 -18.73
C ASP A 349 -35.06 9.56 -18.33
N PHE A 350 -34.54 9.18 -17.15
CA PHE A 350 -34.73 7.82 -16.63
C PHE A 350 -36.19 7.49 -16.32
N GLN A 351 -37.00 8.48 -15.96
CA GLN A 351 -38.44 8.30 -15.70
C GLN A 351 -39.26 8.07 -16.96
N ARG A 352 -38.68 8.24 -18.17
CA ARG A 352 -39.31 7.83 -19.43
C ARG A 352 -39.42 6.31 -19.56
N ILE A 353 -38.65 5.55 -18.78
CA ILE A 353 -38.77 4.09 -18.70
C ILE A 353 -40.05 3.75 -17.94
N LYS A 354 -40.87 2.87 -18.52
CA LYS A 354 -42.13 2.43 -17.89
C LYS A 354 -41.84 1.88 -16.48
N TYR A 355 -42.68 2.23 -15.49
CA TYR A 355 -42.51 1.82 -14.09
C TYR A 355 -41.21 2.26 -13.39
N VAL A 356 -40.47 3.23 -13.95
CA VAL A 356 -39.37 3.92 -13.26
C VAL A 356 -39.90 5.27 -12.76
N GLY A 357 -40.15 5.35 -11.45
CA GLY A 357 -40.46 6.61 -10.77
C GLY A 357 -39.23 7.22 -10.09
N PRO A 358 -39.39 8.34 -9.36
CA PRO A 358 -38.29 9.10 -8.74
C PRO A 358 -37.31 8.26 -7.91
N THR A 359 -37.81 7.31 -7.13
CA THR A 359 -36.95 6.44 -6.31
C THR A 359 -36.06 5.54 -7.17
N ARG A 360 -36.60 4.97 -8.26
CA ARG A 360 -35.87 4.04 -9.13
C ARG A 360 -34.92 4.77 -10.07
N SER A 361 -35.27 5.98 -10.52
CA SER A 361 -34.36 6.82 -11.32
C SER A 361 -33.11 7.21 -10.54
N ARG A 362 -33.24 7.52 -9.24
CA ARG A 362 -32.09 7.78 -8.36
C ARG A 362 -31.23 6.54 -8.13
N GLN A 363 -31.84 5.37 -7.99
CA GLN A 363 -31.09 4.11 -7.88
C GLN A 363 -30.26 3.83 -9.13
N ILE A 364 -30.84 4.05 -10.32
CA ILE A 364 -30.12 3.91 -11.60
C ILE A 364 -28.93 4.88 -11.63
N MET A 365 -29.17 6.16 -11.30
CA MET A 365 -28.12 7.18 -11.26
C MET A 365 -26.99 6.84 -10.29
N ASN A 366 -27.32 6.34 -9.09
CA ASN A 366 -26.32 5.92 -8.11
C ASN A 366 -25.47 4.75 -8.61
N VAL A 367 -26.06 3.78 -9.32
CA VAL A 367 -25.29 2.65 -9.89
C VAL A 367 -24.34 3.13 -10.99
N VAL A 368 -24.76 4.08 -11.83
CA VAL A 368 -23.91 4.73 -12.83
C VAL A 368 -22.74 5.45 -12.17
N PHE A 369 -23.01 6.30 -11.16
CA PHE A 369 -21.96 7.00 -10.42
C PHE A 369 -21.02 6.05 -9.69
N SER A 370 -21.54 5.01 -9.04
CA SER A 370 -20.73 4.01 -8.35
C SER A 370 -19.78 3.29 -9.31
N SER A 371 -20.21 2.93 -10.51
CA SER A 371 -19.35 2.28 -11.51
C SER A 371 -18.18 3.17 -11.94
N ILE A 372 -18.40 4.48 -12.06
CA ILE A 372 -17.35 5.43 -12.42
C ILE A 372 -16.45 5.70 -11.22
N LEU A 373 -17.01 5.86 -10.03
CA LEU A 373 -16.23 6.04 -8.82
C LEU A 373 -15.37 4.81 -8.53
N GLU A 374 -15.88 3.61 -8.74
CA GLU A 374 -15.14 2.35 -8.64
C GLU A 374 -13.95 2.35 -9.61
N TYR A 375 -14.18 2.70 -10.88
CA TYR A 375 -13.10 2.85 -11.87
C TYR A 375 -12.10 3.97 -11.54
N LEU A 376 -12.59 5.09 -11.00
CA LEU A 376 -11.75 6.22 -10.61
C LEU A 376 -10.94 5.93 -9.34
N SER A 377 -11.46 5.11 -8.45
CA SER A 377 -10.81 4.68 -7.21
C SER A 377 -9.91 3.45 -7.38
N GLY A 378 -10.05 2.76 -8.52
CA GLY A 378 -9.41 1.49 -8.84
C GLY A 378 -8.10 1.59 -9.60
#